data_AF-A0A1C5GZZ3-F1
#
_entry.id   AF-A0A1C5GZZ3-F1
#
_cell.length_a   1.000
_cell.length_b   1.000
_cell.length_c   1.000
_cell.angle_alpha   90.00
_cell.angle_beta   90.00
_cell.angle_gamma   90.00
#
_symmetry.space_group_name_H-M   'P 1'
#
loop_
_entity.id
_entity.type
_entity.pdbx_description
1 polymer ?
#
loop_
_entity_poly.entity_id
_entity_poly.type
_entity_poly.pdbx_seq_one_letter_code
_entity_poly.pdbx_strand_id
1 'polypeptide(L)'
;MGVTDDITAAVGAVVNADWNVRTGTVVPTTDTVTLKNGAVEVDAVYLYADMANSSGLARDFAPRTAAKVIRAYLDATCRVIKFRGGQIRSFDGDRVMAIFMGGSKNSEAARCALNINYVVKEIVRPALEARLTSLKSKGFELQHCVGVASGTALIVRGGVRNEDNDLVSIGRPPNVAAKLSDVRAWPYASYITSDVFRRLKDEVKYKNPGKPNQEIMWDGPYSQDAGGASVTVYRSSWQWKP
;
A
#
# COMPACT_ATOMS: atom_id res chain seq x y z
N MET A 1 -38.39 -17.82 -2.35
CA MET A 1 -37.20 -18.10 -3.18
C MET A 1 -36.15 -18.69 -2.26
N GLY A 2 -35.43 -19.71 -2.70
CA GLY A 2 -34.33 -20.26 -1.91
C GLY A 2 -33.09 -19.38 -2.03
N VAL A 3 -32.18 -19.45 -1.06
CA VAL A 3 -30.91 -18.72 -1.09
C VAL A 3 -30.10 -19.03 -2.36
N THR A 4 -30.17 -20.27 -2.85
CA THR A 4 -29.53 -20.66 -4.11
C THR A 4 -30.10 -19.90 -5.32
N ASP A 5 -31.41 -19.75 -5.41
CA ASP A 5 -32.05 -19.03 -6.53
C ASP A 5 -31.65 -17.55 -6.51
N ASP A 6 -31.63 -16.94 -5.31
CA ASP A 6 -31.22 -15.55 -5.11
C ASP A 6 -29.75 -15.33 -5.51
N ILE A 7 -28.86 -16.25 -5.13
CA ILE A 7 -27.44 -16.21 -5.53
C ILE A 7 -27.31 -16.40 -7.05
N THR A 8 -28.00 -17.37 -7.65
CA THR A 8 -27.95 -17.62 -9.09
C THR A 8 -28.41 -16.39 -9.88
N ALA A 9 -29.50 -15.75 -9.45
CA ALA A 9 -29.99 -14.52 -10.06
C ALA A 9 -28.99 -13.36 -9.90
N ALA A 10 -28.41 -13.19 -8.71
CA ALA A 10 -27.42 -12.14 -8.44
C ALA A 10 -26.14 -12.32 -9.28
N VAL A 11 -25.59 -13.53 -9.32
CA VAL A 11 -24.42 -13.87 -10.14
C VAL A 11 -24.72 -13.66 -11.62
N GLY A 12 -25.88 -14.15 -12.09
CA GLY A 12 -26.32 -13.95 -13.47
C GLY A 12 -26.44 -12.47 -13.85
N ALA A 13 -26.91 -11.63 -12.93
CA ALA A 13 -27.00 -10.19 -13.16
C ALA A 13 -25.63 -9.51 -13.31
N VAL A 14 -24.60 -9.97 -12.60
CA VAL A 14 -23.23 -9.43 -12.70
C VAL A 14 -22.51 -9.94 -13.95
N VAL A 15 -22.59 -11.25 -14.22
CA VAL A 15 -21.86 -11.88 -15.36
C VAL A 15 -22.39 -11.37 -16.70
N ASN A 16 -23.70 -11.12 -16.81
CA ASN A 16 -24.33 -10.66 -18.04
C ASN A 16 -24.42 -9.13 -18.16
N ALA A 17 -23.83 -8.37 -17.23
CA ALA A 17 -23.89 -6.92 -17.28
C ALA A 17 -22.88 -6.34 -18.28
N ASP A 18 -23.35 -5.44 -19.14
CA ASP A 18 -22.46 -4.56 -19.90
C ASP A 18 -21.85 -3.51 -18.96
N TRP A 19 -20.52 -3.52 -18.83
CA TRP A 19 -19.82 -2.58 -17.94
C TRP A 19 -19.87 -1.15 -18.48
N ASN A 20 -20.42 -0.25 -17.67
CA ASN A 20 -20.37 1.18 -17.90
C ASN A 20 -19.03 1.73 -17.38
N VAL A 21 -18.01 1.66 -18.25
CA VAL A 21 -16.65 2.09 -17.96
C VAL A 21 -16.49 3.58 -18.28
N ARG A 22 -15.93 4.34 -17.33
CA ARG A 22 -15.47 5.72 -17.56
C ARG A 22 -14.04 5.91 -17.08
N THR A 23 -13.32 6.86 -17.67
CA THR A 23 -12.02 7.28 -17.15
C THR A 23 -12.20 8.21 -15.94
N GLY A 24 -11.41 8.00 -14.89
CA GLY A 24 -11.40 8.82 -13.67
C GLY A 24 -10.10 9.61 -13.51
N THR A 25 -10.22 10.84 -13.02
CA THR A 25 -9.08 11.74 -12.75
C THR A 25 -8.80 11.92 -11.26
N VAL A 26 -9.70 11.43 -10.41
CA VAL A 26 -9.60 11.42 -8.94
C VAL A 26 -9.91 10.01 -8.43
N VAL A 27 -9.45 9.69 -7.23
CA VAL A 27 -9.71 8.38 -6.62
C VAL A 27 -11.21 8.24 -6.36
N PRO A 28 -11.91 7.27 -6.98
CA PRO A 28 -13.36 7.11 -6.81
C PRO A 28 -13.74 6.84 -5.35
N THR A 29 -14.97 7.21 -4.99
CA THR A 29 -15.66 6.73 -3.79
C THR A 29 -16.82 5.81 -4.18
N THR A 30 -17.36 5.06 -3.23
CA THR A 30 -18.53 4.18 -3.44
C THR A 30 -19.71 4.90 -4.08
N ASP A 31 -19.94 6.17 -3.73
CA ASP A 31 -21.01 7.01 -4.28
C ASP A 31 -20.77 7.43 -5.75
N THR A 32 -19.52 7.40 -6.21
CA THR A 32 -19.15 7.79 -7.58
C THR A 32 -19.05 6.62 -8.56
N VAL A 33 -19.27 5.38 -8.07
CA VAL A 33 -19.25 4.16 -8.86
C VAL A 33 -20.63 3.51 -8.81
N THR A 34 -21.28 3.41 -9.97
CA THR A 34 -22.60 2.79 -10.07
C THR A 34 -22.53 1.33 -9.62
N LEU A 35 -23.37 0.94 -8.66
CA LEU A 35 -23.31 -0.39 -8.04
C LEU A 35 -23.56 -1.54 -9.03
N LYS A 36 -24.47 -1.38 -9.99
CA LYS A 36 -24.89 -2.47 -10.87
C LYS A 36 -23.80 -2.90 -11.84
N ASN A 37 -23.23 -1.95 -12.57
CA ASN A 37 -22.32 -2.18 -13.68
C ASN A 37 -21.32 -1.03 -13.88
N GLY A 38 -21.16 -0.16 -12.89
CA GLY A 38 -20.25 0.97 -12.97
C GLY A 38 -18.80 0.53 -12.79
N ALA A 39 -17.93 1.06 -13.63
CA ALA A 39 -16.49 0.85 -13.52
C ALA A 39 -15.75 2.16 -13.83
N VAL A 40 -14.67 2.42 -13.08
CA VAL A 40 -13.83 3.60 -13.28
C VAL A 40 -12.41 3.18 -13.55
N GLU A 41 -11.95 3.42 -14.77
CA GLU A 41 -10.55 3.22 -15.14
C GLU A 41 -9.72 4.42 -14.66
N VAL A 42 -8.66 4.15 -13.92
CA VAL A 42 -7.76 5.17 -13.38
C VAL A 42 -6.30 4.84 -13.68
N ASP A 43 -5.53 5.86 -14.08
CA ASP A 43 -4.07 5.81 -14.04
C ASP A 43 -3.60 6.30 -12.67
N ALA A 44 -3.15 5.39 -11.82
CA ALA A 44 -2.88 5.65 -10.41
C ALA A 44 -1.60 4.96 -9.92
N VAL A 45 -1.13 5.38 -8.74
CA VAL A 45 -0.05 4.72 -8.02
C VAL A 45 -0.63 4.09 -6.76
N TYR A 46 -0.40 2.80 -6.61
CA TYR A 46 -0.82 2.01 -5.46
C TYR A 46 0.35 1.86 -4.51
N LEU A 47 0.09 2.10 -3.23
CA LEU A 47 1.03 1.90 -2.12
C LEU A 47 0.40 0.91 -1.14
N TYR A 48 1.13 -0.14 -0.82
CA TYR A 48 0.84 -1.00 0.32
C TYR A 48 1.97 -0.90 1.33
N ALA A 49 1.63 -0.71 2.60
CA ALA A 49 2.56 -0.74 3.71
C ALA A 49 2.16 -1.87 4.66
N ASP A 50 3.09 -2.80 4.87
CA ASP A 50 2.85 -4.07 5.57
C ASP A 50 3.83 -4.22 6.73
N MET A 51 3.31 -4.54 7.92
CA MET A 51 4.16 -4.81 9.08
C MET A 51 4.73 -6.23 8.98
N ALA A 52 5.97 -6.41 9.44
CA ALA A 52 6.59 -7.72 9.46
C ALA A 52 6.19 -8.49 10.72
N ASN A 53 5.96 -9.79 10.57
CA ASN A 53 5.78 -10.74 11.68
C ASN A 53 4.60 -10.42 12.63
N SER A 54 3.48 -9.92 12.11
CA SER A 54 2.24 -9.70 12.89
C SER A 54 1.68 -11.00 13.48
N SER A 55 1.77 -12.12 12.77
CA SER A 55 1.38 -13.43 13.29
C SER A 55 2.21 -13.87 14.49
N GLY A 56 3.54 -13.65 14.45
CA GLY A 56 4.42 -13.92 15.60
C GLY A 56 4.09 -13.00 16.78
N LEU A 57 3.79 -11.73 16.51
CA LEU A 57 3.33 -10.79 17.53
C LEU A 57 2.03 -11.26 18.21
N ALA A 58 1.06 -11.77 17.44
CA ALA A 58 -0.21 -12.26 17.98
C ALA A 58 -0.05 -13.57 18.78
N ARG A 59 0.87 -14.44 18.38
CA ARG A 59 1.14 -15.72 19.05
C ARG A 59 1.96 -15.54 20.33
N ASP A 60 3.00 -14.72 20.29
CA ASP A 60 4.05 -14.71 21.31
C ASP A 60 3.86 -13.60 22.36
N PHE A 61 2.90 -12.69 22.18
CA PHE A 61 2.68 -11.56 23.08
C PHE A 61 1.24 -11.49 23.58
N ALA A 62 1.05 -10.84 24.73
CA ALA A 62 -0.29 -10.56 25.24
C ALA A 62 -1.10 -9.76 24.20
N PRO A 63 -2.40 -10.05 24.00
CA PRO A 63 -3.22 -9.36 23.00
C PRO A 63 -3.19 -7.83 23.10
N ARG A 64 -3.11 -7.29 24.33
CA ARG A 64 -2.98 -5.85 24.57
C ARG A 64 -1.64 -5.26 24.09
N THR A 65 -0.56 -6.03 24.15
CA THR A 65 0.76 -5.64 23.63
C THR A 65 0.73 -5.65 22.10
N ALA A 66 0.22 -6.73 21.51
CA ALA A 66 0.06 -6.83 20.06
C ALA A 66 -0.79 -5.68 19.48
N ALA A 67 -1.94 -5.40 20.13
CA ALA A 67 -2.81 -4.30 19.73
C ALA A 67 -2.13 -2.93 19.78
N LYS A 68 -1.29 -2.66 20.79
CA LYS A 68 -0.53 -1.40 20.87
C LYS A 68 0.47 -1.25 19.72
N VAL A 69 1.18 -2.32 19.39
CA VAL A 69 2.17 -2.31 18.29
C VAL A 69 1.49 -2.09 16.95
N ILE A 70 0.48 -2.91 16.62
CA ILE A 70 -0.27 -2.81 15.35
C ILE A 70 -0.92 -1.42 15.21
N ARG A 71 -1.60 -0.95 16.26
CA ARG A 71 -2.28 0.35 16.21
C ARG A 71 -1.30 1.52 16.09
N ALA A 72 -0.15 1.47 16.75
CA ALA A 72 0.86 2.52 16.64
C ALA A 72 1.49 2.56 15.23
N TYR A 73 1.76 1.39 14.64
CA TYR A 73 2.23 1.28 13.27
C TYR A 73 1.21 1.82 12.27
N LEU A 74 -0.04 1.36 12.33
CA LEU A 74 -1.10 1.78 11.41
C LEU A 74 -1.41 3.26 11.53
N ASP A 75 -1.52 3.82 12.75
CA ASP A 75 -1.79 5.25 12.95
C ASP A 75 -0.68 6.13 12.35
N ALA A 76 0.59 5.84 12.64
CA ALA A 76 1.72 6.57 12.08
C ALA A 76 1.77 6.50 10.55
N THR A 77 1.58 5.29 10.00
CA THR A 77 1.59 5.05 8.55
C THR A 77 0.45 5.80 7.86
N CYS A 78 -0.76 5.76 8.42
CA CYS A 78 -1.92 6.50 7.89
C CYS A 78 -1.71 8.01 7.88
N ARG A 79 -1.10 8.57 8.93
CA ARG A 79 -0.78 10.00 9.00
C ARG A 79 0.20 10.41 7.90
N VAL A 80 1.24 9.61 7.67
CA VAL A 80 2.22 9.87 6.59
C VAL A 80 1.56 9.79 5.22
N ILE A 81 0.73 8.78 4.97
CA ILE A 81 -0.01 8.62 3.71
C ILE A 81 -0.87 9.86 3.45
N LYS A 82 -1.67 10.28 4.42
CA LYS A 82 -2.54 11.47 4.30
C LYS A 82 -1.72 12.74 4.09
N PHE A 83 -0.61 12.89 4.81
CA PHE A 83 0.30 14.03 4.67
C PHE A 83 0.88 14.15 3.26
N ARG A 84 1.13 13.03 2.56
CA ARG A 84 1.59 12.99 1.17
C ARG A 84 0.46 12.99 0.13
N GLY A 85 -0.78 13.24 0.55
CA GLY A 85 -1.94 13.31 -0.35
C GLY A 85 -2.45 11.95 -0.84
N GLY A 86 -2.00 10.85 -0.24
CA GLY A 86 -2.51 9.51 -0.53
C GLY A 86 -3.92 9.30 0.04
N GLN A 87 -4.75 8.60 -0.72
CA GLN A 87 -6.11 8.25 -0.30
C GLN A 87 -6.13 6.81 0.21
N ILE A 88 -6.30 6.62 1.51
CA ILE A 88 -6.42 5.29 2.13
C ILE A 88 -7.69 4.62 1.60
N ARG A 89 -7.59 3.35 1.21
CA ARG A 89 -8.71 2.59 0.62
C ARG A 89 -9.14 1.41 1.45
N SER A 90 -8.19 0.66 1.98
CA SER A 90 -8.50 -0.53 2.76
C SER A 90 -7.41 -0.80 3.79
N PHE A 91 -7.83 -1.54 4.81
CA PHE A 91 -6.96 -2.17 5.79
C PHE A 91 -7.11 -3.68 5.61
N ASP A 92 -6.00 -4.40 5.66
CA ASP A 92 -5.99 -5.86 5.67
C ASP A 92 -5.09 -6.31 6.83
N GLY A 93 -5.70 -6.54 7.99
CA GLY A 93 -4.97 -6.82 9.23
C GLY A 93 -4.02 -5.68 9.63
N ASP A 94 -2.73 -5.94 9.53
CA ASP A 94 -1.64 -4.99 9.81
C ASP A 94 -1.16 -4.20 8.58
N ARG A 95 -1.84 -4.36 7.44
CA ARG A 95 -1.52 -3.69 6.18
C ARG A 95 -2.46 -2.53 5.91
N VAL A 96 -1.94 -1.48 5.28
CA VAL A 96 -2.74 -0.37 4.73
C VAL A 96 -2.48 -0.19 3.24
N MET A 97 -3.57 -0.04 2.49
CA MET A 97 -3.57 0.29 1.06
C MET A 97 -3.91 1.76 0.85
N ALA A 98 -3.15 2.44 0.01
CA ALA A 98 -3.44 3.80 -0.43
C ALA A 98 -3.27 3.96 -1.95
N ILE A 99 -4.05 4.89 -2.50
CA ILE A 99 -4.00 5.27 -3.91
C ILE A 99 -3.56 6.73 -4.01
N PHE A 100 -2.58 6.99 -4.88
CA PHE A 100 -2.12 8.32 -5.26
C PHE A 100 -2.49 8.61 -6.71
N MET A 101 -3.07 9.79 -6.95
CA MET A 101 -3.42 10.30 -8.28
C MET A 101 -2.94 11.74 -8.44
N GLY A 102 -2.94 12.25 -9.68
CA GLY A 102 -2.42 13.59 -10.01
C GLY A 102 -0.99 13.57 -10.56
N GLY A 103 -0.48 14.76 -10.93
CA GLY A 103 0.76 14.91 -11.70
C GLY A 103 2.04 14.44 -10.97
N SER A 104 2.08 14.52 -9.64
CA SER A 104 3.23 14.09 -8.81
C SER A 104 3.05 12.74 -8.13
N LYS A 105 2.00 11.97 -8.46
CA LYS A 105 1.62 10.71 -7.77
C LYS A 105 2.77 9.72 -7.53
N ASN A 106 3.67 9.56 -8.51
CA ASN A 106 4.82 8.64 -8.39
C ASN A 106 5.83 9.14 -7.34
N SER A 107 6.18 10.42 -7.40
CA SER A 107 7.10 11.06 -6.45
C SER A 107 6.52 11.11 -5.04
N GLU A 108 5.24 11.46 -4.89
CA GLU A 108 4.59 11.51 -3.58
C GLU A 108 4.50 10.13 -2.93
N ALA A 109 4.11 9.09 -3.69
CA ALA A 109 4.05 7.73 -3.18
C ALA A 109 5.44 7.18 -2.80
N ALA A 110 6.47 7.43 -3.63
CA ALA A 110 7.83 7.00 -3.33
C ALA A 110 8.40 7.73 -2.10
N ARG A 111 8.15 9.05 -1.98
CA ARG A 111 8.55 9.83 -0.79
C ARG A 111 7.79 9.40 0.45
N CYS A 112 6.51 9.06 0.31
CA CYS A 112 5.69 8.47 1.36
C CYS A 112 6.32 7.17 1.90
N ALA A 113 6.81 6.28 1.04
CA ALA A 113 7.49 5.05 1.45
C ALA A 113 8.74 5.34 2.31
N LEU A 114 9.58 6.30 1.92
CA LEU A 114 10.76 6.71 2.69
C LEU A 114 10.38 7.40 4.02
N ASN A 115 9.27 8.13 4.05
CA ASN A 115 8.74 8.74 5.26
C ASN A 115 8.18 7.70 6.23
N ILE A 116 7.49 6.68 5.74
CA ILE A 116 7.02 5.55 6.56
C ILE A 116 8.22 4.87 7.22
N ASN A 117 9.30 4.65 6.46
CA ASN A 117 10.52 4.07 7.00
C ASN A 117 11.13 4.90 8.13
N TYR A 118 11.18 6.23 7.97
CA TYR A 118 11.62 7.15 9.02
C TYR A 118 10.74 7.07 10.27
N VAL A 119 9.42 7.24 10.14
CA VAL A 119 8.55 7.29 11.32
C VAL A 119 8.52 5.96 12.07
N VAL A 120 8.62 4.83 11.35
CA VAL A 120 8.66 3.51 12.00
C VAL A 120 9.95 3.35 12.81
N LYS A 121 11.12 3.68 12.22
CA LYS A 121 12.42 3.49 12.86
C LYS A 121 12.71 4.51 13.97
N GLU A 122 12.36 5.77 13.76
CA GLU A 122 12.80 6.88 14.62
C GLU A 122 11.73 7.32 15.63
N ILE A 123 10.46 6.93 15.43
CA ILE A 123 9.34 7.36 16.29
C ILE A 123 8.62 6.17 16.90
N VAL A 124 8.02 5.31 16.07
CA VAL A 124 7.13 4.24 16.54
C VAL A 124 7.90 3.20 17.33
N ARG A 125 8.99 2.67 16.77
CA ARG A 125 9.79 1.64 17.41
C ARG A 125 10.37 2.11 18.75
N PRO A 126 11.06 3.27 18.85
CA PRO A 126 11.57 3.76 20.14
C PRO A 126 10.47 3.96 21.19
N ALA A 127 9.31 4.49 20.80
CA ALA A 127 8.19 4.71 21.72
C ALA A 127 7.61 3.39 22.26
N LEU A 128 7.46 2.38 21.41
CA LEU A 128 7.00 1.05 21.81
C LEU A 128 8.01 0.38 22.74
N GLU A 129 9.29 0.40 22.36
CA GLU A 129 10.39 -0.20 23.11
C GLU A 129 10.63 0.44 24.47
N ALA A 130 10.36 1.73 24.63
CA ALA A 130 10.46 2.42 25.91
C ALA A 130 9.36 2.03 26.90
N ARG A 131 8.19 1.57 26.42
CA ARG A 131 7.01 1.29 27.26
C ARG A 131 6.67 -0.20 27.36
N LEU A 132 7.07 -1.00 26.39
CA LEU A 132 6.72 -2.41 26.26
C LEU A 132 8.00 -3.26 26.35
N THR A 133 8.54 -3.38 27.56
CA THR A 133 9.79 -4.11 27.84
C THR A 133 9.77 -5.56 27.34
N SER A 134 8.58 -6.17 27.25
CA SER A 134 8.40 -7.51 26.69
C SER A 134 8.87 -7.63 25.24
N LEU A 135 8.80 -6.55 24.44
CA LEU A 135 9.29 -6.56 23.06
C LEU A 135 10.80 -6.82 23.04
N LYS A 136 11.55 -6.07 23.86
CA LYS A 136 13.01 -6.25 24.00
C LYS A 136 13.37 -7.60 24.58
N SER A 137 12.72 -8.02 25.67
CA SER A 137 13.07 -9.28 26.34
C SER A 137 12.81 -10.52 25.50
N LYS A 138 11.91 -10.43 24.51
CA LYS A 138 11.62 -11.50 23.54
C LYS A 138 12.29 -11.30 22.17
N GLY A 139 13.13 -10.28 22.02
CA GLY A 139 13.84 -10.01 20.77
C GLY A 139 12.94 -9.61 19.60
N PHE A 140 11.75 -9.06 19.86
CA PHE A 140 10.88 -8.56 18.80
C PHE A 140 11.29 -7.15 18.38
N GLU A 141 11.50 -6.98 17.08
CA GLU A 141 11.78 -5.70 16.45
C GLU A 141 10.67 -5.35 15.47
N LEU A 142 10.07 -4.16 15.61
CA LEU A 142 9.06 -3.70 14.66
C LEU A 142 9.71 -3.38 13.31
N GLN A 143 9.47 -4.23 12.31
CA GLN A 143 9.92 -4.05 10.93
C GLN A 143 8.71 -3.93 10.00
N HIS A 144 8.92 -3.43 8.79
CA HIS A 144 7.87 -3.21 7.80
C HIS A 144 8.47 -3.15 6.39
N CYS A 145 7.63 -3.31 5.37
CA CYS A 145 8.01 -3.01 4.00
C CYS A 145 6.88 -2.28 3.28
N VAL A 146 7.25 -1.36 2.39
CA VAL A 146 6.32 -0.61 1.55
C VAL A 146 6.54 -0.95 0.09
N GLY A 147 5.50 -1.42 -0.59
CA GLY A 147 5.49 -1.69 -2.02
C GLY A 147 4.73 -0.61 -2.78
N VAL A 148 5.30 -0.11 -3.88
CA VAL A 148 4.69 0.94 -4.72
C VAL A 148 4.71 0.55 -6.20
N ALA A 149 3.55 0.58 -6.83
CA ALA A 149 3.40 0.27 -8.25
C ALA A 149 2.50 1.28 -8.97
N SER A 150 2.86 1.61 -10.21
CA SER A 150 2.17 2.60 -11.04
C SER A 150 1.53 1.93 -12.25
N GLY A 151 0.35 2.40 -12.66
CA GLY A 151 -0.29 2.01 -13.91
C GLY A 151 -1.80 2.12 -13.87
N THR A 152 -2.43 1.56 -14.90
CA THR A 152 -3.89 1.54 -15.04
C THR A 152 -4.53 0.47 -14.17
N ALA A 153 -5.64 0.82 -13.54
CA ALA A 153 -6.51 -0.10 -12.81
C ALA A 153 -7.98 0.24 -13.05
N LEU A 154 -8.82 -0.79 -13.09
CA LEU A 154 -10.27 -0.67 -13.15
C LEU A 154 -10.84 -0.78 -11.74
N ILE A 155 -11.60 0.23 -11.30
CA ILE A 155 -12.23 0.27 -9.98
C ILE A 155 -13.73 -0.01 -10.12
N VAL A 156 -14.20 -1.04 -9.44
CA VAL A 156 -15.61 -1.47 -9.42
C VAL A 156 -16.11 -1.58 -7.97
N ARG A 157 -17.42 -1.73 -7.76
CA ARG A 157 -17.96 -2.09 -6.44
C ARG A 157 -18.01 -3.61 -6.28
N GLY A 158 -17.33 -4.12 -5.27
CA GLY A 158 -17.38 -5.53 -4.88
C GLY A 158 -18.24 -5.67 -3.63
N GLY A 159 -19.51 -6.01 -3.80
CA GLY A 159 -20.43 -6.13 -2.67
C GLY A 159 -21.87 -6.35 -3.04
N VAL A 160 -22.67 -6.72 -2.03
CA VAL A 160 -24.11 -6.97 -2.19
C VAL A 160 -24.86 -5.64 -2.06
N ARG A 161 -26.03 -5.57 -2.69
CA ARG A 161 -26.89 -4.38 -2.65
C ARG A 161 -27.27 -4.05 -1.20
N ASN A 162 -27.09 -2.77 -0.85
CA ASN A 162 -27.55 -2.09 0.36
C ASN A 162 -26.85 -2.35 1.71
N GLU A 163 -25.93 -3.32 1.85
CA GLU A 163 -25.42 -3.63 3.21
C GLU A 163 -23.89 -3.75 3.32
N ASP A 164 -23.17 -4.20 2.28
CA ASP A 164 -21.70 -4.27 2.29
C ASP A 164 -21.13 -4.10 0.88
N ASN A 165 -20.68 -2.90 0.50
CA ASN A 165 -20.06 -2.68 -0.81
C ASN A 165 -18.86 -1.75 -0.79
N ASP A 166 -17.68 -2.36 -0.94
CA ASP A 166 -16.43 -1.64 -1.05
C ASP A 166 -15.95 -1.51 -2.49
N LEU A 167 -14.98 -0.63 -2.69
CA LEU A 167 -14.29 -0.50 -3.97
C LEU A 167 -13.22 -1.56 -4.12
N VAL A 168 -13.25 -2.28 -5.25
CA VAL A 168 -12.24 -3.25 -5.63
C VAL A 168 -11.42 -2.67 -6.77
N SER A 169 -10.09 -2.67 -6.61
CA SER A 169 -9.14 -2.23 -7.64
C SER A 169 -8.59 -3.43 -8.39
N ILE A 170 -8.88 -3.50 -9.69
CA ILE A 170 -8.52 -4.61 -10.58
C ILE A 170 -7.42 -4.12 -11.52
N GLY A 171 -6.28 -4.79 -11.51
CA GLY A 171 -5.17 -4.47 -12.40
C GLY A 171 -3.82 -4.91 -11.85
N ARG A 172 -2.78 -4.79 -12.67
CA ARG A 172 -1.41 -5.10 -12.27
C ARG A 172 -0.93 -4.27 -11.06
N PRO A 173 -1.14 -2.92 -11.00
CA PRO A 173 -0.57 -2.11 -9.94
C PRO A 173 -0.97 -2.50 -8.50
N PRO A 174 -2.25 -2.69 -8.12
CA PRO A 174 -2.60 -3.07 -6.76
C PRO A 174 -1.98 -4.41 -6.34
N ASN A 175 -2.02 -5.43 -7.20
CA ASN A 175 -1.44 -6.74 -6.89
C ASN A 175 0.09 -6.66 -6.72
N VAL A 176 0.78 -5.98 -7.64
CA VAL A 176 2.24 -5.83 -7.56
C VAL A 176 2.64 -5.05 -6.31
N ALA A 177 1.98 -3.94 -6.00
CA ALA A 177 2.28 -3.15 -4.80
C ALA A 177 2.10 -3.97 -3.51
N ALA A 178 1.04 -4.78 -3.42
CA ALA A 178 0.83 -5.69 -2.29
C ALA A 178 1.97 -6.70 -2.16
N LYS A 179 2.35 -7.39 -3.25
CA LYS A 179 3.45 -8.37 -3.22
C LYS A 179 4.80 -7.77 -2.90
N LEU A 180 5.06 -6.53 -3.33
CA LEU A 180 6.29 -5.83 -2.97
C LEU A 180 6.31 -5.46 -1.48
N SER A 181 5.16 -5.16 -0.87
CA SER A 181 5.07 -4.94 0.58
C SER A 181 5.30 -6.21 1.41
N ASP A 182 5.19 -7.40 0.81
CA ASP A 182 5.45 -8.69 1.49
C ASP A 182 6.96 -9.03 1.57
N VAL A 183 7.82 -8.29 0.84
CA VAL A 183 9.26 -8.58 0.80
C VAL A 183 9.89 -8.35 2.18
N ARG A 184 10.80 -9.26 2.58
CA ARG A 184 11.52 -9.23 3.88
C ARG A 184 13.05 -9.30 3.68
N ALA A 185 13.58 -8.43 2.82
CA ALA A 185 15.02 -8.34 2.52
C ALA A 185 15.63 -7.09 3.17
N TRP A 186 15.94 -7.19 4.46
CA TRP A 186 16.53 -6.10 5.24
C TRP A 186 17.95 -5.74 4.74
N PRO A 187 18.36 -4.46 4.77
CA PRO A 187 17.71 -3.31 5.43
C PRO A 187 16.69 -2.55 4.54
N TYR A 188 16.33 -3.08 3.38
CA TYR A 188 15.45 -2.40 2.43
C TYR A 188 13.99 -2.50 2.87
N ALA A 189 13.35 -1.34 3.07
CA ALA A 189 11.97 -1.23 3.56
C ALA A 189 11.03 -0.55 2.56
N SER A 190 11.53 -0.22 1.36
CA SER A 190 10.72 0.39 0.30
C SER A 190 11.09 -0.22 -1.05
N TYR A 191 10.08 -0.65 -1.81
CA TYR A 191 10.21 -1.24 -3.13
C TYR A 191 9.30 -0.51 -4.09
N ILE A 192 9.84 -0.08 -5.23
CA ILE A 192 9.10 0.58 -6.28
C ILE A 192 9.32 -0.12 -7.61
N THR A 193 8.27 -0.22 -8.41
CA THR A 193 8.40 -0.71 -9.79
C THR A 193 9.22 0.26 -10.65
N SER A 194 9.83 -0.25 -11.73
CA SER A 194 10.53 0.60 -12.72
C SER A 194 9.63 1.70 -13.32
N ASP A 195 8.33 1.43 -13.43
CA ASP A 195 7.30 2.38 -13.86
C ASP A 195 7.20 3.60 -12.92
N VAL A 196 7.36 3.39 -11.62
CA VAL A 196 7.43 4.48 -10.61
C VAL A 196 8.76 5.19 -10.73
N PHE A 197 9.88 4.44 -10.70
CA PHE A 197 11.24 5.00 -10.69
C PHE A 197 11.50 5.97 -11.85
N ARG A 198 11.12 5.57 -13.08
CA ARG A 198 11.32 6.41 -14.28
C ARG A 198 10.57 7.75 -14.21
N ARG A 199 9.45 7.80 -13.47
CA ARG A 199 8.59 8.99 -13.32
C ARG A 199 8.86 9.78 -12.04
N LEU A 200 9.86 9.41 -11.25
CA LEU A 200 10.26 10.20 -10.09
C LEU A 200 10.92 11.50 -10.54
N LYS A 201 10.64 12.57 -9.79
CA LYS A 201 11.42 13.81 -9.83
C LYS A 201 12.78 13.56 -9.18
N ASP A 202 13.79 14.33 -9.59
CA ASP A 202 15.16 14.18 -9.09
C ASP A 202 15.27 14.34 -7.57
N GLU A 203 14.44 15.20 -6.99
CA GLU A 203 14.34 15.39 -5.53
C GLU A 203 13.95 14.11 -4.77
N VAL A 204 13.28 13.14 -5.41
CA VAL A 204 12.92 11.85 -4.78
C VAL A 204 13.82 10.71 -5.27
N LYS A 205 14.63 10.94 -6.32
CA LYS A 205 15.65 9.99 -6.79
C LYS A 205 16.95 10.12 -6.03
N TYR A 206 17.36 11.35 -5.73
CA TYR A 206 18.67 11.67 -5.20
C TYR A 206 18.59 12.42 -3.88
N LYS A 207 19.49 12.10 -2.96
CA LYS A 207 19.89 13.03 -1.90
C LYS A 207 20.70 14.15 -2.54
N ASN A 208 20.43 15.40 -2.16
CA ASN A 208 21.13 16.59 -2.67
C ASN A 208 21.11 16.70 -4.22
N PRO A 209 19.93 16.72 -4.86
CA PRO A 209 19.83 16.76 -6.32
C PRO A 209 20.58 17.97 -6.91
N GLY A 210 21.34 17.74 -7.99
CA GLY A 210 22.10 18.79 -8.66
C GLY A 210 23.35 19.28 -7.92
N LYS A 211 23.79 18.58 -6.87
CA LYS A 211 25.05 18.84 -6.16
C LYS A 211 26.12 17.80 -6.51
N PRO A 212 27.43 18.11 -6.37
CA PRO A 212 28.51 17.16 -6.64
C PRO A 212 28.45 15.89 -5.79
N ASN A 213 27.86 15.97 -4.60
CA ASN A 213 27.67 14.85 -3.67
C ASN A 213 26.26 14.26 -3.73
N GLN A 214 25.60 14.33 -4.89
CA GLN A 214 24.31 13.68 -5.07
C GLN A 214 24.45 12.17 -4.94
N GLU A 215 23.49 11.54 -4.27
CA GLU A 215 23.51 10.11 -4.02
C GLU A 215 22.15 9.52 -4.39
N ILE A 216 22.13 8.44 -5.18
CA ILE A 216 20.89 7.79 -5.57
C ILE A 216 20.29 7.05 -4.38
N MET A 217 19.02 7.31 -4.09
CA MET A 217 18.31 6.72 -2.95
C MET A 217 17.69 5.35 -3.26
N TRP A 218 17.76 4.90 -4.52
CA TRP A 218 17.09 3.71 -5.01
C TRP A 218 18.11 2.78 -5.67
N ASP A 219 18.34 1.64 -5.05
CA ASP A 219 19.23 0.58 -5.51
C ASP A 219 18.48 -0.34 -6.49
N GLY A 220 19.06 -0.61 -7.67
CA GLY A 220 18.46 -1.41 -8.73
C GLY A 220 18.94 -1.03 -10.13
N PRO A 221 18.37 -1.64 -11.19
CA PRO A 221 17.19 -2.50 -11.18
C PRO A 221 17.44 -3.95 -10.74
N TYR A 222 16.41 -4.60 -10.18
CA TYR A 222 16.37 -6.03 -9.84
C TYR A 222 15.10 -6.70 -10.40
N SER A 223 15.14 -8.02 -10.63
CA SER A 223 13.94 -8.83 -10.92
C SER A 223 13.33 -9.34 -9.62
N GLN A 224 12.03 -9.11 -9.42
CA GLN A 224 11.27 -9.55 -8.26
C GLN A 224 10.00 -10.27 -8.70
N ASP A 225 9.70 -11.45 -8.13
CA ASP A 225 8.40 -12.08 -8.34
C ASP A 225 7.30 -11.27 -7.65
N ALA A 226 6.22 -11.00 -8.39
CA ALA A 226 5.03 -10.36 -7.89
C ALA A 226 3.78 -11.09 -8.41
N GLY A 227 3.49 -12.25 -7.79
CA GLY A 227 2.28 -13.01 -8.10
C GLY A 227 2.41 -13.83 -9.38
N GLY A 228 3.56 -14.48 -9.57
CA GLY A 228 3.83 -15.34 -10.73
C GLY A 228 4.33 -14.59 -11.96
N ALA A 229 4.57 -13.29 -11.84
CA ALA A 229 5.19 -12.46 -12.88
C ALA A 229 6.47 -11.81 -12.35
N SER A 230 7.54 -11.86 -13.15
CA SER A 230 8.76 -11.10 -12.89
C SER A 230 8.52 -9.61 -13.16
N VAL A 231 8.83 -8.77 -12.18
CA VAL A 231 8.73 -7.32 -12.26
C VAL A 231 10.09 -6.69 -11.99
N THR A 232 10.49 -5.72 -12.81
CA THR A 232 11.67 -4.90 -12.55
C THR A 232 11.39 -3.88 -11.46
N VAL A 233 12.19 -3.93 -10.39
CA VAL A 233 12.02 -3.09 -9.20
C VAL A 233 13.30 -2.37 -8.82
N TYR A 234 13.14 -1.31 -8.03
CA TYR A 234 14.19 -0.62 -7.29
C TYR A 234 13.83 -0.66 -5.81
N ARG A 235 14.82 -0.76 -4.94
CA ARG A 235 14.65 -0.88 -3.49
C ARG A 235 15.40 0.21 -2.74
N SER A 236 14.93 0.57 -1.56
CA SER A 236 15.55 1.61 -0.74
C SER A 236 15.53 1.25 0.74
N SER A 237 16.66 1.53 1.40
CA SER A 237 16.80 1.53 2.86
C SER A 237 16.74 2.94 3.46
N TRP A 238 16.60 3.96 2.60
CA TRP A 238 16.65 5.37 2.98
C TRP A 238 15.48 5.77 3.86
N GLN A 239 15.76 6.72 4.75
CA GLN A 239 14.76 7.36 5.59
C GLN A 239 14.62 8.81 5.18
N TRP A 240 13.39 9.32 5.18
CA TRP A 240 13.13 10.73 4.94
C TRP A 240 12.25 11.29 6.06
N LYS A 241 12.67 12.34 6.76
CA LYS A 241 11.83 13.01 7.77
C LYS A 241 10.63 13.73 7.10
N PRO A 242 9.37 13.43 7.44
CA PRO A 242 8.18 14.02 6.83
C PRO A 242 8.22 15.53 6.67
#